data_AF-A0A4R9EJC0-F1
#
_entry.id   AF-A0A4R9EJC0-F1
#
_cell.length_a   1.000
_cell.length_b   1.000
_cell.length_c   1.000
_cell.angle_alpha   90.00
_cell.angle_beta   90.00
_cell.angle_gamma   90.00
#
_symmetry.space_group_name_H-M   'P 1'
#
loop_
_entity.id
_entity.type
_entity.pdbx_description
1 polymer ?
#
loop_
_entity_poly.entity_id
_entity_poly.type
_entity_poly.pdbx_seq_one_letter_code
_entity_poly.pdbx_strand_id
1 'polypeptide(L)'
;MNLPDRGAVKNDFAATPAASLAAATPELLTTDSVIDPLLDALDEDQLGTLATRIRTRRIAKVQARLLAALREDSTELHRNGLTDCPEPVTRIRFTTHNNDPVCWDDNALVWHQTGATTRVDYAGTDVERALRDYSSFTDPVEGTRLVVDLSTGQFDVRGPWEPG
;
A
#
# COMPACT_ATOMS: atom_id res chain seq x y z
N MET A 1 -17.56 -68.29 32.79
CA MET A 1 -17.91 -67.69 31.49
C MET A 1 -17.60 -66.21 31.62
N ASN A 2 -16.38 -65.80 31.26
CA ASN A 2 -15.83 -64.46 31.51
C ASN A 2 -15.85 -63.64 30.22
N LEU A 3 -16.41 -62.42 30.29
CA LEU A 3 -16.26 -61.38 29.26
C LEU A 3 -14.80 -60.87 29.25
N PRO A 4 -14.23 -60.49 28.09
CA PRO A 4 -13.00 -59.70 28.07
C PRO A 4 -13.29 -58.20 28.13
N ASP A 5 -12.41 -57.55 28.88
CA ASP A 5 -12.29 -56.13 29.19
C ASP A 5 -12.04 -55.29 27.91
N ARG A 6 -12.86 -54.27 27.68
CA ARG A 6 -12.66 -53.30 26.59
C ARG A 6 -11.68 -52.24 27.07
N GLY A 7 -10.41 -52.41 26.72
CA GLY A 7 -9.37 -51.41 26.92
C GLY A 7 -9.77 -50.06 26.33
N ALA A 8 -9.83 -49.06 27.19
CA ALA A 8 -9.97 -47.66 26.80
C ALA A 8 -8.68 -47.20 26.10
N VAL A 9 -8.75 -47.05 24.78
CA VAL A 9 -7.69 -46.39 24.01
C VAL A 9 -7.77 -44.91 24.34
N LYS A 10 -6.80 -44.46 25.14
CA LYS A 10 -6.62 -43.06 25.51
C LYS A 10 -6.10 -42.33 24.27
N ASN A 11 -6.99 -41.65 23.56
CA ASN A 11 -6.59 -40.72 22.50
C ASN A 11 -5.93 -39.50 23.16
N ASP A 12 -4.63 -39.58 23.37
CA ASP A 12 -3.80 -38.42 23.65
C ASP A 12 -3.63 -37.63 22.34
N PHE A 13 -4.68 -36.89 21.94
CA PHE A 13 -4.50 -35.74 21.06
C PHE A 13 -3.77 -34.68 21.88
N ALA A 14 -2.45 -34.75 21.85
CA ALA A 14 -1.60 -33.66 22.29
C ALA A 14 -2.04 -32.40 21.53
N ALA A 15 -2.66 -31.48 22.27
CA ALA A 15 -2.96 -30.15 21.78
C ALA A 15 -1.65 -29.52 21.33
N THR A 16 -1.46 -29.36 20.02
CA THR A 16 -0.42 -28.50 19.46
C THR A 16 -0.61 -27.12 20.09
N PRO A 17 0.45 -26.48 20.65
CA PRO A 17 0.32 -25.11 21.07
C PRO A 17 0.14 -24.30 19.79
N ALA A 18 -1.09 -23.87 19.52
CA ALA A 18 -1.34 -22.77 18.61
C ALA A 18 -0.62 -21.56 19.21
N ALA A 19 0.65 -21.38 18.84
CA ALA A 19 1.38 -20.16 19.10
C ALA A 19 0.50 -19.04 18.57
N SER A 20 0.09 -18.14 19.46
CA SER A 20 -0.77 -17.02 19.09
C SER A 20 -0.06 -16.27 17.95
N LEU A 21 -0.64 -16.28 16.74
CA LEU A 21 -0.10 -15.57 15.58
C LEU A 21 0.12 -14.07 15.87
N ALA A 22 -0.51 -13.55 16.93
CA ALA A 22 -0.30 -12.21 17.46
C ALA A 22 1.15 -11.93 17.94
N ALA A 23 1.95 -12.97 18.19
CA ALA A 23 3.36 -12.87 18.59
C ALA A 23 4.34 -13.28 17.49
N ALA A 24 3.86 -13.55 16.27
CA ALA A 24 4.71 -14.01 15.19
C ALA A 24 5.63 -12.88 14.71
N THR A 25 6.95 -13.14 14.71
CA THR A 25 7.94 -12.21 14.17
C THR A 25 7.94 -12.26 12.64
N PRO A 26 8.39 -11.19 11.95
CA PRO A 26 8.53 -11.21 10.49
C PRO A 26 9.35 -12.40 10.00
N GLU A 27 10.45 -12.74 10.70
CA GLU A 27 11.34 -13.86 10.35
C GLU A 27 10.64 -15.22 10.44
N LEU A 28 9.81 -15.42 11.47
CA LEU A 28 9.03 -16.64 11.63
C LEU A 28 7.99 -16.78 10.51
N LEU A 29 7.34 -15.68 10.13
CA LEU A 29 6.34 -15.63 9.07
C LEU A 29 6.93 -15.62 7.66
N THR A 30 8.25 -15.67 7.51
CA THR A 30 8.96 -15.84 6.23
C THR A 30 9.71 -17.17 6.13
N THR A 31 9.62 -18.02 7.16
CA THR A 31 10.27 -19.33 7.15
C THR A 31 9.44 -20.30 6.33
N ASP A 32 10.03 -20.94 5.32
CA ASP A 32 9.35 -21.90 4.42
C ASP A 32 8.63 -23.01 5.20
N SER A 33 9.27 -23.57 6.23
CA SER A 33 8.67 -24.62 7.07
C SER A 33 7.46 -24.16 7.89
N VAL A 34 7.20 -22.86 7.96
CA VAL A 34 6.01 -22.26 8.59
C VAL A 34 5.01 -21.80 7.53
N ILE A 35 5.47 -21.18 6.43
CA ILE A 35 4.59 -20.69 5.37
C ILE A 35 3.99 -21.84 4.57
N ASP A 36 4.79 -22.79 4.11
CA ASP A 36 4.33 -23.78 3.13
C ASP A 36 3.16 -24.62 3.68
N PRO A 37 3.20 -25.13 4.93
CA PRO A 37 2.05 -25.83 5.50
C PRO A 37 0.82 -24.94 5.69
N LEU A 38 1.00 -23.63 5.92
CA LEU A 38 -0.10 -22.68 6.02
C LEU A 38 -0.74 -22.42 4.65
N LEU A 39 0.06 -22.37 3.58
CA LEU A 39 -0.45 -22.21 2.21
C LEU A 39 -1.12 -23.49 1.72
N ASP A 40 -0.54 -24.66 1.99
CA ASP A 40 -1.08 -25.97 1.61
C ASP A 40 -2.41 -26.29 2.31
N ALA A 41 -2.67 -25.68 3.48
CA ALA A 41 -3.91 -25.86 4.22
C ALA A 41 -5.08 -25.02 3.69
N LEU A 42 -4.83 -24.05 2.81
CA LEU A 42 -5.84 -23.14 2.26
C LEU A 42 -6.27 -23.59 0.85
N ASP A 43 -7.55 -23.47 0.56
CA ASP A 43 -8.07 -23.66 -0.79
C ASP A 43 -7.83 -22.41 -1.68
N GLU A 44 -8.13 -22.53 -2.98
CA GLU A 44 -7.92 -21.47 -3.98
C GLU A 44 -8.67 -20.16 -3.63
N ASP A 45 -9.92 -20.26 -3.16
CA ASP A 45 -10.73 -19.09 -2.78
C ASP A 45 -10.17 -18.40 -1.54
N GLN A 46 -9.70 -19.17 -0.57
CA GLN A 46 -9.07 -18.68 0.66
C GLN A 46 -7.72 -18.03 0.38
N LEU A 47 -6.90 -18.63 -0.49
CA LEU A 47 -5.64 -18.06 -0.96
C LEU A 47 -5.88 -16.75 -1.72
N GLY A 48 -6.87 -16.70 -2.60
CA GLY A 48 -7.26 -15.48 -3.31
C GLY A 48 -7.73 -14.37 -2.36
N THR A 49 -8.51 -14.73 -1.33
CA THR A 49 -8.96 -13.80 -0.28
C THR A 49 -7.78 -13.28 0.54
N LEU A 50 -6.84 -14.16 0.93
CA LEU A 50 -5.64 -13.79 1.68
C LEU A 50 -4.75 -12.85 0.86
N ALA A 51 -4.50 -13.19 -0.41
CA ALA A 51 -3.72 -12.36 -1.34
C ALA A 51 -4.34 -10.95 -1.47
N THR A 52 -5.66 -10.88 -1.64
CA THR A 52 -6.39 -9.60 -1.70
C THR A 52 -6.22 -8.80 -0.41
N ARG A 53 -6.38 -9.43 0.75
CA ARG A 53 -6.20 -8.76 2.06
C ARG A 53 -4.78 -8.24 2.26
N ILE A 54 -3.77 -9.02 1.88
CA ILE A 54 -2.37 -8.61 1.94
C ILE A 54 -2.13 -7.42 1.02
N ARG A 55 -2.57 -7.51 -0.24
CA ARG A 55 -2.42 -6.43 -1.24
C ARG A 55 -3.08 -5.14 -0.77
N THR A 56 -4.34 -5.18 -0.32
CA THR A 56 -5.07 -4.01 0.17
C THR A 56 -4.36 -3.36 1.36
N ARG A 57 -3.88 -4.14 2.33
CA ARG A 57 -3.13 -3.59 3.48
C ARG A 57 -1.79 -2.97 3.07
N ARG A 58 -1.08 -3.57 2.11
CA ARG A 58 0.18 -3.05 1.60
C ARG A 58 -0.02 -1.73 0.84
N ILE A 59 -1.01 -1.67 -0.05
CA ILE A 59 -1.39 -0.44 -0.77
C ILE A 59 -1.75 0.67 0.22
N ALA A 60 -2.60 0.40 1.20
CA ALA A 60 -2.98 1.41 2.19
C ALA A 60 -1.77 1.95 2.98
N LYS A 61 -0.81 1.09 3.33
CA LYS A 61 0.43 1.52 4.01
C LYS A 61 1.29 2.43 3.12
N VAL A 62 1.39 2.12 1.83
CA VAL A 62 2.14 2.93 0.87
C VAL A 62 1.44 4.26 0.60
N GLN A 63 0.12 4.27 0.42
CA GLN A 63 -0.68 5.50 0.31
C GLN A 63 -0.51 6.40 1.53
N ALA A 64 -0.52 5.85 2.74
CA ALA A 64 -0.29 6.61 3.97
C ALA A 64 1.10 7.27 4.00
N ARG A 65 2.14 6.56 3.54
CA ARG A 65 3.50 7.11 3.43
C ARG A 65 3.60 8.22 2.40
N LEU A 66 3.04 7.99 1.20
CA LEU A 66 3.00 8.99 0.14
C LEU A 66 2.24 10.25 0.59
N LEU A 67 1.08 10.10 1.21
CA LEU A 67 0.32 11.23 1.75
C LEU A 67 1.09 11.99 2.83
N ALA A 68 1.81 11.29 3.70
CA ALA A 68 2.64 11.93 4.72
C ALA A 68 3.78 12.76 4.08
N ALA A 69 4.51 12.17 3.12
CA ALA A 69 5.57 12.85 2.40
C ALA A 69 5.04 14.10 1.65
N LEU A 70 3.89 13.98 0.97
CA LEU A 70 3.28 15.12 0.26
C LEU A 70 2.86 16.26 1.20
N ARG A 71 2.36 15.94 2.39
CA ARG A 71 1.98 16.95 3.40
C ARG A 71 3.20 17.64 4.00
N GLU A 72 4.25 16.87 4.28
CA GLU A 72 5.52 17.40 4.78
C GLU A 72 6.15 18.34 3.74
N ASP A 73 6.29 17.88 2.50
CA ASP A 73 6.88 18.66 1.40
C ASP A 73 6.02 19.89 1.06
N SER A 74 4.68 19.77 1.04
CA SER A 74 3.80 20.93 0.89
C SER A 74 4.01 21.98 1.99
N THR A 75 4.33 21.56 3.21
CA THR A 75 4.63 22.50 4.31
C THR A 75 5.98 23.17 4.08
N GLU A 76 6.95 22.44 3.52
CA GLU A 76 8.27 22.97 3.17
C GLU A 76 8.23 23.94 1.99
N LEU A 77 7.54 23.59 0.90
CA LEU A 77 7.30 24.47 -0.25
C LEU A 77 6.75 25.83 0.18
N HIS A 78 5.79 25.81 1.09
CA HIS A 78 5.19 27.03 1.65
C HIS A 78 6.18 27.81 2.54
N ARG A 79 6.96 27.12 3.37
CA ARG A 79 7.96 27.74 4.26
C ARG A 79 9.09 28.41 3.48
N ASN A 80 9.53 27.80 2.38
CA ASN A 80 10.69 28.25 1.61
C ASN A 80 10.32 29.24 0.50
N GLY A 81 9.03 29.57 0.32
CA GLY A 81 8.57 30.48 -0.73
C GLY A 81 8.83 29.95 -2.15
N LEU A 82 8.92 28.63 -2.30
CA LEU A 82 9.17 27.96 -3.59
C LEU A 82 7.91 27.90 -4.47
N THR A 83 6.79 28.38 -3.95
CA THR A 83 5.55 28.62 -4.70
C THR A 83 5.21 30.10 -4.64
N ASP A 84 4.81 30.69 -5.77
CA ASP A 84 4.35 32.09 -5.84
C ASP A 84 3.04 32.34 -5.08
N CYS A 85 2.44 31.28 -4.51
CA CYS A 85 1.20 31.32 -3.75
C CYS A 85 1.47 31.09 -2.25
N PRO A 86 1.08 32.03 -1.37
CA PRO A 86 1.19 31.87 0.08
C PRO A 86 0.09 30.98 0.68
N GLU A 87 -0.74 30.33 -0.12
CA GLU A 87 -1.80 29.46 0.38
C GLU A 87 -1.41 27.98 0.34
N PRO A 88 -1.95 27.15 1.27
CA PRO A 88 -1.62 25.73 1.32
C PRO A 88 -2.06 25.00 0.05
N VAL A 89 -1.30 23.95 -0.30
CA VAL A 89 -1.69 23.03 -1.36
C VAL A 89 -2.85 22.17 -0.85
N THR A 90 -3.88 22.04 -1.67
CA THR A 90 -5.08 21.25 -1.37
C THR A 90 -5.13 19.95 -2.16
N ARG A 91 -4.59 19.96 -3.38
CA ARG A 91 -4.63 18.84 -4.30
C ARG A 91 -3.35 18.75 -5.11
N ILE A 92 -2.92 17.53 -5.40
CA ILE A 92 -1.75 17.25 -6.23
C ILE A 92 -2.16 16.25 -7.31
N ARG A 93 -1.71 16.47 -8.55
CA ARG A 93 -1.91 15.54 -9.67
C ARG A 93 -0.57 15.12 -10.23
N PHE A 94 -0.40 13.81 -10.27
CA PHE A 94 0.67 13.13 -10.98
C PHE A 94 0.13 12.54 -12.28
N THR A 95 1.00 12.45 -13.28
CA THR A 95 0.77 11.71 -14.52
C THR A 95 1.74 10.54 -14.56
N THR A 96 1.44 9.49 -15.31
CA THR A 96 2.44 8.46 -15.55
C THR A 96 3.51 8.93 -16.51
N HIS A 97 4.74 8.52 -16.28
CA HIS A 97 5.86 8.64 -17.21
C HIS A 97 5.95 7.35 -18.06
N ASN A 98 6.21 7.50 -19.36
CA ASN A 98 6.32 6.37 -20.31
C ASN A 98 7.70 5.70 -20.20
N ASN A 99 7.90 4.99 -19.09
CA ASN A 99 9.03 4.08 -18.86
C ASN A 99 8.58 2.62 -18.97
N ASP A 100 9.54 1.70 -19.07
CA ASP A 100 9.30 0.26 -18.89
C ASP A 100 9.97 -0.21 -17.59
N PRO A 101 9.22 -0.53 -16.51
CA PRO A 101 7.76 -0.46 -16.41
C PRO A 101 7.23 0.98 -16.26
N VAL A 102 5.95 1.18 -16.60
CA VAL A 102 5.27 2.48 -16.44
C VAL A 102 5.19 2.83 -14.95
N CYS A 103 5.51 4.08 -14.61
CA CYS A 103 5.50 4.57 -13.23
C CYS A 103 4.88 5.97 -13.14
N TRP A 104 4.52 6.38 -11.92
CA TRP A 104 4.14 7.77 -11.66
C TRP A 104 5.34 8.70 -11.85
N ASP A 105 5.14 9.79 -12.60
CA ASP A 105 6.10 10.88 -12.78
C ASP A 105 6.24 11.66 -11.46
N ASP A 106 7.45 12.13 -11.16
CA ASP A 106 7.74 12.99 -10.02
C ASP A 106 7.44 14.47 -10.31
N ASN A 107 7.20 14.83 -11.56
CA ASN A 107 6.65 16.12 -11.95
C ASN A 107 5.14 16.15 -11.72
N ALA A 108 4.72 17.05 -10.83
CA ALA A 108 3.33 17.20 -10.45
C ALA A 108 2.76 18.57 -10.83
N LEU A 109 1.44 18.61 -11.00
CA LEU A 109 0.68 19.85 -10.92
C LEU A 109 0.03 19.92 -9.53
N VAL A 110 0.29 20.98 -8.79
CA VAL A 110 -0.31 21.23 -7.46
C VAL A 110 -1.35 22.35 -7.56
N TRP A 111 -2.43 22.23 -6.80
CA TRP A 111 -3.46 23.26 -6.66
C TRP A 111 -3.44 23.84 -5.26
N HIS A 112 -3.36 25.16 -5.19
CA HIS A 112 -3.49 25.91 -3.94
C HIS A 112 -4.95 26.14 -3.61
N GLN A 113 -5.23 26.47 -2.35
CA GLN A 113 -6.58 26.75 -1.86
C GLN A 113 -7.30 27.88 -2.65
N THR A 114 -6.55 28.80 -3.24
CA THR A 114 -7.07 29.90 -4.09
C THR A 114 -7.48 29.44 -5.49
N GLY A 115 -7.17 28.21 -5.87
CA GLY A 115 -7.34 27.69 -7.23
C GLY A 115 -6.14 27.91 -8.15
N ALA A 116 -5.10 28.62 -7.68
CA ALA A 116 -3.85 28.75 -8.41
C ALA A 116 -3.17 27.38 -8.59
N THR A 117 -2.44 27.22 -9.70
CA THR A 117 -1.73 25.98 -10.01
C THR A 117 -0.24 26.21 -10.19
N THR A 118 0.58 25.34 -9.61
CA THR A 118 2.04 25.41 -9.68
C THR A 118 2.59 24.05 -10.15
N ARG A 119 3.64 24.05 -10.97
CA ARG A 119 4.38 22.82 -11.27
C ARG A 119 5.45 22.60 -10.21
N VAL A 120 5.55 21.38 -9.71
CA VAL A 120 6.52 20.98 -8.69
C VAL A 120 7.25 19.74 -9.19
N ASP A 121 8.57 19.76 -9.08
CA ASP A 121 9.44 18.61 -9.32
C ASP A 121 9.79 17.98 -7.98
N TYR A 122 9.37 16.74 -7.76
CA TYR A 122 9.64 15.98 -6.54
C TYR A 122 10.92 15.13 -6.63
N ALA A 123 11.72 15.25 -7.70
CA ALA A 123 12.95 14.48 -7.87
C ALA A 123 13.89 14.61 -6.65
N GLY A 124 14.39 13.48 -6.17
CA GLY A 124 15.29 13.39 -5.02
C GLY A 124 14.62 13.54 -3.65
N THR A 125 13.30 13.76 -3.59
CA THR A 125 12.56 13.87 -2.33
C THR A 125 12.03 12.52 -1.84
N ASP A 126 11.51 12.49 -0.61
CA ASP A 126 10.79 11.31 -0.10
C ASP A 126 9.47 11.05 -0.85
N VAL A 127 8.91 12.05 -1.55
CA VAL A 127 7.75 11.89 -2.43
C VAL A 127 8.11 11.01 -3.62
N GLU A 128 9.25 11.24 -4.29
CA GLU A 128 9.72 10.39 -5.41
C GLU A 128 9.85 8.92 -4.98
N ARG A 129 10.47 8.68 -3.81
CA ARG A 129 10.63 7.32 -3.26
C ARG A 129 9.27 6.67 -2.99
N ALA A 130 8.34 7.41 -2.38
CA ALA A 130 7.01 6.90 -2.09
C ALA A 130 6.16 6.66 -3.35
N LEU A 131 6.31 7.48 -4.40
CA LEU A 131 5.67 7.28 -5.71
C LEU A 131 6.21 6.04 -6.42
N ARG A 132 7.51 5.76 -6.32
CA ARG A 132 8.11 4.55 -6.86
C ARG A 132 7.55 3.30 -6.17
N ASP A 133 7.49 3.32 -4.85
CA ASP A 133 6.82 2.27 -4.07
C ASP A 133 5.36 2.12 -4.53
N TYR A 134 4.61 3.22 -4.63
CA TYR A 134 3.21 3.19 -5.04
C TYR A 134 3.00 2.63 -6.46
N SER A 135 3.90 2.97 -7.40
CA SER A 135 3.89 2.43 -8.76
C SER A 135 4.02 0.91 -8.75
N SER A 136 4.92 0.35 -7.93
CA SER A 136 5.15 -1.10 -7.84
C SER A 136 3.96 -1.92 -7.31
N PHE A 137 2.97 -1.27 -6.67
CA PHE A 137 1.75 -1.95 -6.19
C PHE A 137 0.54 -1.69 -7.08
N THR A 138 0.56 -0.60 -7.86
CA THR A 138 -0.57 -0.16 -8.68
C THR A 138 -0.42 -0.50 -10.16
N ASP A 139 0.80 -0.77 -10.62
CA ASP A 139 1.11 -1.10 -12.02
C ASP A 139 0.38 -0.16 -12.99
N PRO A 140 0.64 1.17 -12.90
CA PRO A 140 -0.18 2.15 -13.58
C PRO A 140 -0.05 2.03 -15.10
N VAL A 141 -1.11 2.40 -15.82
CA VAL A 141 -1.13 2.39 -17.29
C VAL A 141 -0.71 3.76 -17.82
N GLU A 142 -0.02 3.79 -18.96
CA GLU A 142 0.38 5.04 -19.60
C GLU A 142 -0.82 5.99 -19.81
N GLY A 143 -0.62 7.26 -19.47
CA GLY A 143 -1.59 8.32 -19.53
C GLY A 143 -2.57 8.37 -18.34
N THR A 144 -2.48 7.44 -17.38
CA THR A 144 -3.26 7.53 -16.14
C THR A 144 -2.83 8.73 -15.30
N ARG A 145 -3.77 9.21 -14.48
CA ARG A 145 -3.58 10.37 -13.63
C ARG A 145 -3.92 9.99 -12.19
N LEU A 146 -3.04 10.30 -11.27
CA LEU A 146 -3.28 10.16 -9.85
C LEU A 146 -3.56 11.55 -9.29
N VAL A 147 -4.72 11.71 -8.65
CA VAL A 147 -5.09 12.91 -7.91
C VAL A 147 -5.12 12.57 -6.43
N VAL A 148 -4.32 13.29 -5.64
CA VAL A 148 -4.29 13.17 -4.18
C VAL A 148 -4.88 14.45 -3.58
N ASP A 149 -5.92 14.29 -2.78
CA ASP A 149 -6.50 15.38 -2.00
C ASP A 149 -5.82 15.39 -0.62
N LEU A 150 -5.04 16.45 -0.34
CA LEU A 150 -4.24 16.51 0.88
C LEU A 150 -5.09 16.77 2.13
N SER A 151 -6.30 17.31 1.96
CA SER A 151 -7.21 17.61 3.07
C SER A 151 -7.91 16.36 3.58
N THR A 152 -8.39 15.52 2.66
CA THR A 152 -9.11 14.28 2.97
C THR A 152 -8.20 13.05 3.01
N GLY A 153 -7.04 13.11 2.35
CA GLY A 153 -6.17 11.98 2.13
C GLY A 153 -6.67 11.01 1.05
N GLN A 154 -7.67 11.42 0.25
CA GLN A 154 -8.24 10.58 -0.79
C GLN A 154 -7.29 10.48 -2.00
N PHE A 155 -7.17 9.26 -2.54
CA PHE A 155 -6.46 8.96 -3.78
C PHE A 155 -7.50 8.62 -4.86
N ASP A 156 -7.46 9.34 -5.97
CA ASP A 156 -8.31 9.12 -7.14
C ASP A 156 -7.41 8.81 -8.35
N VAL A 157 -7.50 7.58 -8.87
CA VAL A 157 -6.73 7.15 -10.04
C VAL A 157 -7.68 7.14 -11.23
N ARG A 158 -7.39 7.99 -12.21
CA ARG A 158 -8.19 8.14 -13.41
C ARG A 158 -7.51 7.59 -14.64
N GLY A 159 -8.31 6.97 -15.49
CA GLY A 159 -7.89 6.43 -16.77
C GLY A 159 -7.44 7.52 -17.75
N PRO A 160 -6.65 7.18 -18.78
CA PRO A 160 -6.17 8.13 -19.79
C PRO A 160 -7.29 8.88 -20.52
N TRP A 161 -8.48 8.27 -20.60
CA TRP A 161 -9.65 8.77 -21.33
C TRP A 161 -10.69 9.46 -20.44
N GLU A 162 -10.48 9.50 -19.13
CA GLU A 162 -11.44 10.12 -18.20
C GLU A 162 -11.22 11.64 -18.09
N PRO A 163 -12.30 12.45 -18.00
CA PRO A 163 -12.17 13.89 -17.83
C PRO A 163 -11.47 14.23 -16.51
N GLY A 164 -10.59 15.24 -16.56
CA GLY A 164 -9.79 15.73 -15.44
C GLY A 164 -10.57 16.62 -14.49
#